data_AF-A0ABD2P092-F1
#
_entry.id   AF-A0ABD2P092-F1
#
_cell.length_a   1.000
_cell.length_b   1.000
_cell.length_c   1.000
_cell.angle_alpha   90.00
_cell.angle_beta   90.00
_cell.angle_gamma   90.00
#
_symmetry.space_group_name_H-M   'P 1'
#
loop_
_entity.id
_entity.type
_entity.pdbx_description
1 polymer ?
#
loop_
_entity_poly.entity_id
_entity_poly.type
_entity_poly.pdbx_seq_one_letter_code
_entity_poly.pdbx_strand_id
1 'polypeptide(L)'
;MFLECIRDENCLVGDMLHIRQEKNESAVIFGNRCQDLLSLLLTKINLTENNAETRRIKREIYESQALNAFPRGLQSNLPIRLRNPQNLEQAISFVIEEENFSYAKNNLARQGNHSSKLVYKPTNNRPLVNHFNTP
;
A
#
# COMPACT_ATOMS: atom_id res chain seq x y z
N MET A 1 27.84 -6.13 -28.19
CA MET A 1 28.31 -7.16 -27.24
C MET A 1 27.50 -6.96 -25.96
N PHE A 2 26.54 -7.85 -25.73
CA PHE A 2 25.50 -7.73 -24.70
C PHE A 2 26.10 -7.86 -23.30
N LEU A 3 25.92 -6.85 -22.46
CA LEU A 3 26.25 -6.85 -21.04
C LEU A 3 25.07 -7.44 -20.22
N GLU A 4 24.53 -8.58 -20.64
CA GLU A 4 23.46 -9.28 -19.93
C GLU A 4 24.01 -10.45 -19.10
N CYS A 5 24.81 -10.17 -18.09
CA CYS A 5 25.05 -11.14 -17.02
C CYS A 5 25.70 -10.44 -15.83
N ILE A 6 24.96 -10.16 -14.75
CA ILE A 6 25.57 -10.19 -13.40
C ILE A 6 24.57 -10.67 -12.31
N ARG A 7 23.25 -10.48 -12.44
CA ARG A 7 22.30 -10.98 -11.43
C ARG A 7 21.55 -12.25 -11.87
N ASP A 8 21.79 -13.33 -11.13
CA ASP A 8 21.06 -14.58 -11.18
C ASP A 8 19.61 -14.40 -10.70
N GLU A 9 18.69 -15.28 -11.09
CA GLU A 9 17.28 -15.28 -10.65
C GLU A 9 17.20 -15.20 -9.11
N ASN A 10 18.03 -15.99 -8.42
CA ASN A 10 18.06 -16.01 -6.96
C ASN A 10 18.57 -14.71 -6.33
N CYS A 11 19.49 -14.01 -7.00
CA CYS A 11 19.96 -12.70 -6.53
C CYS A 11 18.81 -11.68 -6.58
N LEU A 12 18.06 -11.65 -7.67
CA LEU A 12 16.93 -10.75 -7.83
C LEU A 12 15.80 -11.03 -6.83
N VAL A 13 15.53 -12.31 -6.56
CA VAL A 13 14.60 -12.72 -5.50
C VAL A 13 15.13 -12.26 -4.13
N GLY A 14 16.42 -12.44 -3.87
CA GLY A 14 17.07 -11.97 -2.65
C GLY A 14 16.92 -10.46 -2.47
N ASP A 15 17.16 -9.68 -3.52
CA ASP A 15 16.99 -8.23 -3.50
C ASP A 15 15.55 -7.84 -3.20
N MET A 16 14.58 -8.50 -3.86
CA MET A 16 13.16 -8.25 -3.63
C MET A 16 12.76 -8.45 -2.17
N LEU A 17 13.25 -9.51 -1.53
CA LEU A 17 12.90 -9.81 -0.13
C LEU A 17 13.52 -8.82 0.87
N HIS A 18 14.68 -8.26 0.54
CA HIS A 18 15.45 -7.36 1.39
C HIS A 18 15.27 -5.88 1.05
N ILE A 19 14.53 -5.54 -0.01
CA ILE A 19 14.31 -4.15 -0.40
C ILE A 19 13.62 -3.38 0.73
N ARG A 20 14.12 -2.19 1.03
CA ARG A 20 13.59 -1.27 2.05
C ARG A 20 13.51 0.13 1.47
N GLN A 21 12.53 0.89 1.96
CA GLN A 21 12.37 2.29 1.66
C GLN A 21 13.51 3.08 2.32
N GLU A 22 14.17 3.93 1.55
CA GLU A 22 15.24 4.80 2.03
C GLU A 22 14.68 5.97 2.85
N LYS A 23 15.49 6.57 3.75
CA LYS A 23 15.05 7.61 4.71
C LYS A 23 14.39 8.85 4.10
N ASN A 24 14.73 9.19 2.86
CA ASN A 24 14.20 10.37 2.17
C ASN A 24 13.46 9.99 0.87
N GLU A 25 13.06 8.72 0.76
CA GLU A 25 12.35 8.20 -0.39
C GLU A 25 10.85 8.19 -0.12
N SER A 26 10.05 8.67 -1.07
CA SER A 26 8.59 8.58 -0.96
C SER A 26 8.12 7.15 -1.18
N ALA A 27 6.97 6.78 -0.61
CA ALA A 27 6.43 5.44 -0.80
C ALA A 27 6.17 5.10 -2.28
N VAL A 28 5.87 6.10 -3.11
CA VAL A 28 5.71 5.96 -4.56
C VAL A 28 7.02 5.55 -5.23
N ILE A 29 8.12 6.25 -4.94
CA ILE A 29 9.42 5.95 -5.54
C ILE A 29 9.88 4.55 -5.10
N PHE A 30 9.68 4.21 -3.83
CA PHE A 30 9.95 2.87 -3.33
C PHE A 30 9.08 1.80 -4.02
N GLY A 31 7.79 2.08 -4.20
CA GLY A 31 6.86 1.21 -4.94
C GLY A 31 7.30 0.97 -6.38
N ASN A 32 7.77 2.01 -7.07
CA ASN A 32 8.30 1.90 -8.43
C ASN A 32 9.54 1.00 -8.46
N ARG A 33 10.47 1.11 -7.50
CA ARG A 33 11.61 0.19 -7.40
C ARG A 33 11.20 -1.26 -7.20
N CYS A 34 10.15 -1.53 -6.41
CA CYS A 34 9.59 -2.86 -6.28
C CYS A 34 9.02 -3.36 -7.62
N GLN A 35 8.33 -2.51 -8.39
CA GLN A 35 7.84 -2.85 -9.72
C GLN A 35 8.97 -3.10 -10.72
N ASP A 36 10.04 -2.32 -10.67
CA ASP A 36 11.21 -2.49 -11.54
C ASP A 36 11.90 -3.84 -11.27
N LEU A 37 12.11 -4.21 -10.00
CA LEU A 37 12.65 -5.51 -9.63
C LEU A 37 11.74 -6.67 -10.08
N LEU A 38 10.42 -6.51 -9.91
CA LEU A 38 9.45 -7.53 -10.35
C LEU A 38 9.49 -7.67 -11.88
N SER A 39 9.49 -6.56 -12.61
CA SER A 39 9.57 -6.55 -14.07
C SER A 39 10.85 -7.22 -14.57
N LEU A 40 11.96 -7.01 -13.88
CA LEU A 40 13.23 -7.64 -14.20
C LEU A 40 13.19 -9.16 -13.96
N LEU A 41 12.63 -9.61 -12.84
CA LEU A 41 12.39 -11.03 -12.54
C LEU A 41 11.51 -11.69 -13.61
N LEU A 42 10.39 -11.04 -13.95
CA LEU A 42 9.45 -11.53 -14.95
C LEU A 42 10.09 -11.62 -16.34
N THR A 43 10.89 -10.63 -16.71
CA THR A 43 11.67 -10.66 -17.95
C THR A 43 12.65 -11.83 -17.95
N LYS A 44 13.38 -12.02 -16.85
CA LYS A 44 14.37 -13.09 -16.71
C LYS A 44 13.73 -14.46 -16.92
N ILE A 45 12.62 -14.76 -16.24
CA ILE A 45 11.94 -16.06 -16.40
C ILE A 45 11.33 -16.27 -17.77
N ASN A 46 10.89 -15.20 -18.45
CA ASN A 46 10.39 -15.33 -19.81
C ASN A 46 11.52 -15.73 -20.78
N LEU A 47 12.76 -15.37 -20.47
CA LEU A 47 13.93 -15.70 -21.28
C LEU A 47 14.56 -17.05 -20.92
N THR A 48 14.53 -17.45 -19.65
CA THR A 48 15.25 -18.64 -19.16
C THR A 48 14.39 -19.88 -18.99
N GLU A 49 13.10 -19.72 -18.66
CA GLU A 49 12.21 -20.85 -18.40
C GLU A 49 11.50 -21.25 -19.69
N ASN A 50 11.73 -22.48 -20.15
CA ASN A 50 11.12 -22.98 -21.40
C ASN A 50 9.70 -23.54 -21.17
N ASN A 51 9.44 -24.08 -19.98
CA ASN A 51 8.16 -24.67 -19.65
C ASN A 51 7.13 -23.57 -19.31
N ALA A 52 6.01 -23.55 -20.04
CA ALA A 52 4.97 -22.54 -19.86
C ALA A 52 4.29 -22.60 -18.49
N GLU A 53 4.06 -23.80 -17.96
CA GLU A 53 3.43 -23.99 -16.66
C GLU A 53 4.38 -23.58 -15.53
N THR A 54 5.64 -23.99 -15.60
CA THR A 54 6.67 -23.57 -14.62
C THR A 54 6.83 -22.05 -14.62
N ARG A 55 6.86 -21.42 -15.79
CA ARG A 55 6.94 -19.96 -15.93
C ARG A 55 5.73 -19.24 -15.33
N ARG A 56 4.52 -19.78 -15.52
CA ARG A 56 3.30 -19.27 -14.90
C ARG A 56 3.39 -19.33 -13.37
N ILE A 57 3.73 -20.49 -12.82
CA ILE A 57 3.85 -20.68 -11.36
C ILE A 57 4.90 -19.72 -10.78
N LYS A 58 6.08 -19.61 -11.40
CA LYS A 58 7.14 -18.67 -10.98
C LYS A 58 6.65 -17.21 -10.97
N ARG A 59 5.92 -16.79 -12.00
CA ARG A 59 5.32 -15.45 -12.07
C ARG A 59 4.41 -15.18 -10.87
N GLU A 60 3.48 -16.09 -10.58
CA GLU A 60 2.55 -15.96 -9.45
C GLU A 60 3.31 -15.86 -8.11
N ILE A 61 4.39 -16.65 -7.96
CA ILE A 61 5.25 -16.60 -6.78
C ILE A 61 5.93 -15.23 -6.64
N TYR A 62 6.55 -14.68 -7.69
CA TYR A 62 7.26 -13.40 -7.57
C TYR A 62 6.31 -12.22 -7.39
N GLU A 63 5.14 -12.23 -8.03
CA GLU A 63 4.10 -11.23 -7.82
C GLU A 63 3.66 -11.23 -6.34
N SER A 64 3.44 -12.41 -5.77
CA SER A 64 3.13 -12.56 -4.33
C SER A 64 4.28 -12.12 -3.43
N GLN A 65 5.52 -12.44 -3.77
CA GLN A 65 6.69 -12.00 -3.01
C GLN A 65 6.83 -10.47 -3.01
N ALA A 66 6.66 -9.83 -4.16
CA ALA A 66 6.73 -8.38 -4.30
C ALA A 66 5.62 -7.69 -3.49
N LEU A 67 4.38 -8.20 -3.60
CA LEU A 67 3.24 -7.73 -2.82
C LEU A 67 3.47 -7.83 -1.31
N ASN A 68 4.15 -8.87 -0.85
CA ASN A 68 4.48 -9.04 0.57
C ASN A 68 5.71 -8.22 1.00
N ALA A 69 6.69 -8.04 0.11
CA ALA A 69 7.93 -7.31 0.39
C ALA A 69 7.69 -5.81 0.54
N PHE A 70 6.87 -5.23 -0.33
CA PHE A 70 6.56 -3.80 -0.33
C PHE A 70 6.07 -3.27 1.04
N PRO A 71 4.96 -3.75 1.63
CA PRO A 71 4.50 -3.26 2.93
C PRO A 71 5.43 -3.65 4.10
N ARG A 72 6.32 -4.63 3.92
CA ARG A 72 7.38 -4.95 4.89
C ARG A 72 8.54 -3.97 4.83
N GLY A 73 8.78 -3.36 3.67
CA GLY A 73 9.90 -2.47 3.44
C GLY A 73 9.61 -0.99 3.65
N LEU A 74 8.34 -0.60 3.81
CA LEU A 74 7.96 0.77 4.15
C LEU A 74 8.48 1.18 5.53
N GLN A 75 8.88 2.44 5.66
CA GLN A 75 9.35 3.00 6.94
C GLN A 75 8.21 3.29 7.90
N SER A 76 7.03 3.60 7.37
CA SER A 76 5.83 3.85 8.13
C SER A 76 5.04 2.55 8.32
N ASN A 77 4.61 2.29 9.56
CA ASN A 77 3.67 1.22 9.88
C ASN A 77 2.26 1.62 9.40
N LEU A 78 2.08 1.66 8.08
CA LEU A 78 0.77 1.94 7.50
C LEU A 78 -0.11 0.69 7.56
N PRO A 79 -1.41 0.84 7.83
CA PRO A 79 -2.36 -0.28 7.95
C PRO A 79 -2.68 -0.94 6.59
N ILE A 80 -1.84 -0.80 5.57
CA ILE A 80 -2.07 -1.29 4.19
C ILE A 80 -2.37 -2.80 4.19
N ARG A 81 -1.75 -3.56 5.10
CA ARG A 81 -2.00 -5.00 5.25
C ARG A 81 -3.47 -5.32 5.60
N LEU A 82 -4.19 -4.40 6.24
CA LEU A 82 -5.59 -4.58 6.59
C LEU A 82 -6.53 -4.42 5.37
N ARG A 83 -6.07 -3.79 4.29
CA ARG A 83 -6.86 -3.59 3.07
C ARG A 83 -6.73 -4.73 2.05
N ASN A 84 -5.90 -5.74 2.33
CA ASN A 84 -5.72 -6.94 1.49
C ASN A 84 -5.57 -6.65 -0.02
N PRO A 85 -4.55 -5.88 -0.44
CA PRO A 85 -4.33 -5.58 -1.85
C PRO A 85 -4.12 -6.86 -2.67
N GLN A 86 -4.67 -6.92 -3.88
CA GLN A 86 -4.60 -8.07 -4.77
C GLN A 86 -3.32 -8.10 -5.62
N ASN A 87 -2.70 -6.93 -5.82
CA ASN A 87 -1.47 -6.78 -6.58
C ASN A 87 -0.66 -5.60 -6.06
N LEU A 88 0.59 -5.50 -6.52
CA LEU A 88 1.53 -4.49 -6.07
C LEU A 88 1.06 -3.07 -6.41
N GLU A 89 0.45 -2.86 -7.58
CA GLU A 89 -0.06 -1.55 -8.00
C GLU A 89 -1.18 -1.05 -7.06
N GLN A 90 -2.12 -1.93 -6.72
CA GLN A 90 -3.17 -1.61 -5.76
C GLN A 90 -2.61 -1.31 -4.37
N ALA A 91 -1.58 -2.07 -3.95
CA ALA A 91 -0.90 -1.79 -2.68
C ALA A 91 -0.27 -0.40 -2.67
N ILE A 92 0.41 0.01 -3.76
CA ILE A 92 1.00 1.34 -3.92
C ILE A 92 -0.09 2.43 -3.84
N SER A 93 -1.20 2.25 -4.56
CA SER A 93 -2.33 3.19 -4.53
C SER A 93 -2.88 3.40 -3.12
N PHE A 94 -3.05 2.34 -2.34
CA PHE A 94 -3.50 2.45 -0.95
C PHE A 94 -2.53 3.23 -0.06
N VAL A 95 -1.22 3.12 -0.31
CA VAL A 95 -0.21 3.88 0.45
C VAL A 95 -0.34 5.36 0.16
N ILE A 96 -0.45 5.71 -1.13
CA ILE A 96 -0.58 7.09 -1.59
C ILE A 96 -1.82 7.74 -0.97
N GLU A 97 -2.96 7.03 -0.99
CA GLU A 97 -4.20 7.50 -0.35
C GLU A 97 -3.99 7.79 1.15
N GLU A 98 -3.33 6.89 1.86
CA GLU A 98 -3.12 7.00 3.31
C GLU A 98 -2.13 8.13 3.66
N GLU A 99 -1.09 8.32 2.87
CA GLU A 99 -0.15 9.46 3.00
C GLU A 99 -0.87 10.78 2.77
N ASN A 100 -1.69 10.87 1.70
CA ASN A 100 -2.49 12.05 1.39
C ASN A 100 -3.51 12.36 2.49
N PHE A 101 -4.18 11.32 3.01
CA PHE A 101 -5.13 11.47 4.12
C PHE A 101 -4.44 11.98 5.39
N SER A 102 -3.28 11.41 5.73
CA SER A 102 -2.48 11.82 6.89
C SER A 102 -2.03 13.27 6.77
N TYR A 103 -1.59 13.68 5.57
CA TYR A 103 -1.21 15.05 5.28
C TYR A 103 -2.39 16.03 5.43
N ALA A 104 -3.54 15.71 4.85
CA ALA A 104 -4.75 16.52 4.96
C ALA A 104 -5.21 16.68 6.41
N LYS A 105 -5.26 15.59 7.18
CA LYS A 105 -5.62 15.59 8.60
C LYS A 105 -4.69 16.48 9.43
N ASN A 106 -3.37 16.38 9.21
CA ASN A 106 -2.40 17.18 9.94
C ASN A 106 -2.53 18.67 9.60
N ASN A 107 -2.80 19.03 8.35
CA ASN A 107 -3.02 20.42 7.96
C ASN A 107 -4.31 21.01 8.54
N LEU A 108 -5.39 20.23 8.57
CA LEU A 108 -6.64 20.62 9.23
C LEU A 108 -6.44 20.82 10.75
N ALA A 109 -5.71 19.93 11.41
CA ALA A 109 -5.39 20.06 12.82
C ALA A 109 -4.55 21.32 13.13
N ARG A 110 -3.65 21.73 12.22
CA ARG A 110 -2.85 22.94 12.36
C ARG A 110 -3.63 24.23 12.12
N GLN A 111 -4.68 24.20 11.29
CA GLN A 111 -5.58 25.33 11.07
C GLN A 111 -6.65 25.46 12.18
N GLY A 112 -6.95 24.38 12.92
CA GLY A 112 -7.97 24.32 13.96
C GLY A 112 -7.66 25.01 15.30
N ASN A 113 -6.50 25.65 15.47
CA ASN A 113 -6.20 26.44 16.67
C ASN A 113 -6.90 27.82 16.70
N HIS A 114 -7.69 28.16 15.68
CA HIS A 114 -8.67 29.25 15.76
C HIS A 114 -10.07 28.73 15.35
N SER A 115 -10.93 28.52 16.35
CA SER A 115 -12.38 28.27 16.24
C SER A 115 -12.77 26.94 15.56
N SER A 116 -13.42 25.97 16.20
CA SER A 116 -14.64 26.08 17.00
C SER A 116 -14.94 24.69 17.60
N LYS A 117 -15.41 24.67 18.86
CA LYS A 117 -15.91 23.45 19.51
C LYS A 117 -17.12 22.91 18.74
N LEU A 118 -16.95 21.83 17.98
CA LEU A 118 -18.07 21.00 17.57
C LEU A 118 -18.53 20.19 18.79
N VAL A 119 -19.47 20.79 19.54
CA VAL A 119 -20.25 20.09 20.55
C VAL A 119 -21.19 19.13 19.82
N TYR A 120 -20.78 17.88 19.64
CA TYR A 120 -21.71 16.81 19.30
C TYR A 120 -22.61 16.57 20.51
N LYS A 121 -23.81 17.16 20.50
CA LYS A 121 -24.91 16.68 21.34
C LYS A 121 -25.59 15.52 20.60
N PRO A 122 -25.66 14.30 21.15
CA PRO A 122 -26.49 13.25 20.58
C PRO A 122 -27.97 13.65 20.76
N THR A 123 -28.68 13.83 19.66
CA THR A 123 -30.13 14.06 19.66
C THR A 123 -30.83 12.75 19.98
N ASN A 124 -31.19 12.56 21.25
CA ASN A 124 -31.98 11.42 21.68
C ASN A 124 -33.45 11.70 21.30
N ASN A 125 -33.88 11.24 20.13
CA ASN A 125 -35.27 11.34 19.69
C ASN A 125 -36.17 10.43 20.54
N ARG A 126 -36.77 10.98 21.59
CA ARG A 126 -37.97 10.42 22.23
C ARG A 126 -39.13 11.39 22.00
N PRO A 127 -40.23 11.01 21.34
CA PRO A 127 -41.42 11.82 21.31
C PRO A 127 -42.12 11.77 22.68
N LEU A 128 -42.30 12.94 23.30
CA LEU A 128 -43.16 13.15 24.46
C LEU A 128 -44.62 13.10 23.98
N VAL A 129 -45.36 12.07 24.41
CA VAL A 129 -46.81 12.02 24.26
C VAL A 129 -47.42 12.93 25.32
N ASN A 130 -47.91 14.10 24.89
CA ASN A 130 -48.65 15.02 25.74
C ASN A 130 -50.07 14.50 25.97
N HIS A 131 -50.38 14.20 27.24
CA HIS A 131 -51.75 13.99 27.72
C HIS A 131 -52.50 15.33 27.65
N PHE A 132 -53.49 15.44 26.76
CA PHE A 132 -54.47 16.52 26.81
C PHE A 132 -55.63 16.11 27.73
N ASN A 133 -55.72 16.74 28.89
CA ASN A 133 -56.95 16.80 29.67
C ASN A 133 -57.93 17.73 28.96
N THR A 134 -59.15 17.26 28.72
CA THR A 134 -60.32 18.10 28.44
C THR A 134 -61.27 18.07 29.65
N PRO A 135 -62.01 19.17 29.90
CA PRO A 135 -62.87 19.36 31.07
C PRO A 135 -64.08 18.43 31.11
#